data_AF-A0A512HEG1-F1
#
_entry.id   AF-A0A512HEG1-F1
#
_cell.length_a   1.000
_cell.length_b   1.000
_cell.length_c   1.000
_cell.angle_alpha   90.00
_cell.angle_beta   90.00
_cell.angle_gamma   90.00
#
_symmetry.space_group_name_H-M   'P 1'
#
loop_
_entity.id
_entity.type
_entity.pdbx_description
1 polymer ?
#
loop_
_entity_poly.entity_id
_entity_poly.type
_entity_poly.pdbx_seq_one_letter_code
_entity_poly.pdbx_strand_id
1 'polypeptide(L)'
;MNNTPKTVSDVIRAHFDGLTRAERQLAESLLDNYPVSGLGSITTVAENAGVSTPTVARMVQKLGYKGYAEFQAHLHHELEATLSNPIAKHDRWASNAPGTHILNRFAEAVMNNMRQTLSALDPQSFDGAARLLSDRKRSVYFVGGRITGALAEYFFTHMQVIRPKTALMSSNTSAWPQNVLNMSAGDVLVIFDIRRYEADMETLAEVARAGGVEIILFTDPWSSPVAKHASHCFRVDIEAPSAWDSSVVTLFVVEALIEAVQSSAWDETRERMNTLEGLFEQARLFRKPRGQKTRERGEQARTKPDEPAATDDVAEGCQPAPSHKYHVS
;
A
#
# COMPACT_ATOMS: atom_id res chain seq x y z
N MET A 1 19.71 12.59 16.17
CA MET A 1 19.51 12.77 14.72
C MET A 1 18.93 11.47 14.20
N ASN A 2 17.63 11.45 13.86
CA ASN A 2 16.97 10.26 13.34
C ASN A 2 17.50 10.00 11.93
N ASN A 3 18.45 9.08 11.81
CA ASN A 3 19.03 8.68 10.53
C ASN A 3 18.08 7.64 9.92
N THR A 4 17.07 8.08 9.17
CA THR A 4 16.32 7.20 8.28
C THR A 4 17.33 6.51 7.36
N PRO A 5 17.27 5.18 7.15
CA PRO A 5 18.06 4.55 6.11
C PRO A 5 17.53 5.05 4.76
N LYS A 6 18.16 6.08 4.21
CA LYS A 6 17.84 6.60 2.88
C LYS A 6 18.25 5.56 1.85
N THR A 7 17.37 5.27 0.90
CA THR A 7 17.74 4.42 -0.23
C THR A 7 18.81 5.11 -1.07
N VAL A 8 19.58 4.34 -1.84
CA VAL A 8 20.54 4.89 -2.80
C VAL A 8 19.83 5.83 -3.79
N SER A 9 18.61 5.49 -4.22
CA SER A 9 17.75 6.37 -5.04
C SER A 9 17.46 7.71 -4.36
N ASP A 10 17.08 7.71 -3.07
CA ASP A 10 16.83 8.94 -2.31
C ASP A 10 18.09 9.80 -2.18
N VAL A 11 19.25 9.16 -1.95
CA VAL A 11 20.54 9.86 -1.86
C VAL A 11 20.92 10.48 -3.20
N ILE A 12 20.73 9.76 -4.32
CA ILE A 12 20.97 10.29 -5.67
C ILE A 12 20.08 11.50 -5.93
N ARG A 13 18.77 11.40 -5.66
CA ARG A 13 17.81 12.48 -5.90
C ARG A 13 18.11 13.71 -5.06
N ALA A 14 18.47 13.53 -3.79
CA ALA A 14 18.82 14.64 -2.89
C ALA A 14 20.06 15.44 -3.34
N HIS A 15 20.97 14.81 -4.11
CA HIS A 15 22.19 15.46 -4.61
C HIS A 15 22.13 15.82 -6.10
N PHE A 16 21.00 15.52 -6.77
CA PHE A 16 20.88 15.54 -8.23
C PHE A 16 21.23 16.91 -8.84
N ASP A 17 20.75 17.99 -8.23
CA ASP A 17 21.02 19.37 -8.67
C ASP A 17 22.52 19.72 -8.62
N GLY A 18 23.25 19.13 -7.67
CA GLY A 18 24.68 19.33 -7.51
C GLY A 18 25.54 18.51 -8.47
N LEU A 19 24.98 17.57 -9.22
CA LEU A 19 25.73 16.68 -10.12
C LEU A 19 26.19 17.39 -11.40
N THR A 20 27.40 17.06 -11.88
CA THR A 20 27.88 17.49 -13.21
C THR A 20 27.08 16.80 -14.32
N ARG A 21 27.20 17.27 -15.58
CA ARG A 21 26.48 16.64 -16.72
C ARG A 21 26.73 15.12 -16.82
N ALA A 22 27.98 14.68 -16.70
CA ALA A 22 28.32 13.26 -16.77
C ALA A 22 27.82 12.48 -15.55
N GLU A 23 27.82 13.10 -14.36
CA GLU A 23 27.25 12.49 -13.15
C GLU A 23 25.72 12.40 -13.22
N ARG A 24 25.03 13.39 -13.82
CA ARG A 24 23.57 13.34 -14.04
C ARG A 24 23.21 12.22 -15.01
N GLN A 25 23.96 12.08 -16.11
CA GLN A 25 23.76 10.98 -17.05
C GLN A 25 23.93 9.61 -16.37
N LEU A 26 24.92 9.48 -15.49
CA LEU A 26 25.09 8.28 -14.67
C LEU A 26 23.93 8.09 -13.67
N ALA A 27 23.49 9.15 -13.00
CA ALA A 27 22.36 9.10 -12.08
C ALA A 27 21.06 8.66 -12.77
N GLU A 28 20.77 9.21 -13.95
CA GLU A 28 19.62 8.83 -14.78
C GLU A 28 19.70 7.35 -15.17
N SER A 29 20.86 6.92 -15.71
CA SER A 29 21.08 5.51 -16.06
C SER A 29 20.91 4.56 -14.86
N LEU A 30 21.34 4.96 -13.66
CA LEU A 30 21.14 4.20 -12.44
C LEU A 30 19.66 4.19 -12.00
N LEU A 31 18.92 5.28 -12.19
CA LEU A 31 17.52 5.37 -11.77
C LEU A 31 16.56 4.65 -12.74
N ASP A 32 16.93 4.46 -14.01
CA ASP A 32 16.06 3.85 -15.03
C ASP A 32 15.67 2.40 -14.74
N ASN A 33 16.62 1.57 -14.28
CA ASN A 33 16.40 0.16 -13.92
C ASN A 33 16.91 -0.13 -12.50
N TYR A 34 16.55 0.75 -11.58
CA TYR A 34 16.95 0.67 -10.17
C TYR A 34 16.32 -0.55 -9.46
N PRO A 35 17.02 -1.20 -8.52
CA PRO A 35 18.43 -1.04 -8.16
C PRO A 35 19.41 -1.84 -9.05
N VAL A 36 18.89 -2.61 -10.01
CA VAL A 36 19.65 -3.59 -10.81
C VAL A 36 20.74 -2.93 -11.67
N SER A 37 20.46 -1.76 -12.22
CA SER A 37 21.36 -0.92 -13.04
C SER A 37 22.74 -0.68 -12.40
N GLY A 38 22.83 -0.63 -11.07
CA GLY A 38 24.06 -0.40 -10.32
C GLY A 38 24.73 -1.65 -9.74
N LEU A 39 24.22 -2.85 -10.04
CA LEU A 39 24.76 -4.11 -9.51
C LEU A 39 25.88 -4.71 -10.37
N GLY A 40 26.12 -4.15 -11.56
CA GLY A 40 27.25 -4.54 -12.41
C GLY A 40 28.60 -4.09 -11.85
N SER A 41 29.69 -4.53 -12.48
CA SER A 41 31.02 -3.98 -12.19
C SER A 41 31.07 -2.48 -12.49
N ILE A 42 31.98 -1.74 -11.85
CA ILE A 42 32.12 -0.29 -12.09
C ILE A 42 32.41 0.04 -13.56
N THR A 43 33.07 -0.86 -14.29
CA THR A 43 33.33 -0.71 -15.73
C THR A 43 32.05 -0.91 -16.54
N THR A 44 31.28 -1.96 -16.25
CA THR A 44 29.98 -2.21 -16.90
C THR A 44 28.99 -1.07 -16.67
N VAL A 45 28.92 -0.53 -15.45
CA VAL A 45 28.06 0.62 -15.13
C VAL A 45 28.51 1.88 -15.85
N ALA A 46 29.83 2.12 -15.94
CA ALA A 46 30.38 3.22 -16.70
C ALA A 46 30.01 3.11 -18.20
N GLU A 47 30.17 1.92 -18.78
CA GLU A 47 29.83 1.62 -20.17
C GLU A 47 28.34 1.82 -20.45
N ASN A 48 27.46 1.23 -19.63
CA ASN A 48 26.00 1.36 -19.77
C ASN A 48 25.53 2.81 -19.68
N ALA A 49 26.14 3.59 -18.79
CA ALA A 49 25.82 5.00 -18.63
C ALA A 49 26.52 5.90 -19.66
N GLY A 50 27.45 5.38 -20.47
CA GLY A 50 28.23 6.18 -21.43
C GLY A 50 29.19 7.18 -20.77
N VAL A 51 29.73 6.83 -19.60
CA VAL A 51 30.68 7.64 -18.82
C VAL A 51 31.98 6.88 -18.55
N SER A 52 32.98 7.55 -17.96
CA SER A 52 34.23 6.89 -17.56
C SER A 52 34.16 6.34 -16.13
N THR A 53 34.90 5.27 -15.84
CA THR A 53 35.00 4.68 -14.49
C THR A 53 35.39 5.69 -13.40
N PRO A 54 36.31 6.66 -13.62
CA PRO A 54 36.57 7.72 -12.65
C PRO A 54 35.37 8.63 -12.39
N THR A 55 34.49 8.83 -13.36
CA THR A 55 33.22 9.58 -13.15
C THR A 55 32.30 8.81 -12.20
N VAL A 56 32.17 7.49 -12.38
CA VAL A 56 31.41 6.64 -11.45
C VAL A 56 31.97 6.73 -10.03
N ALA A 57 33.29 6.57 -9.87
CA ALA A 57 33.94 6.63 -8.56
C ALA A 57 33.77 8.00 -7.88
N ARG A 58 33.91 9.10 -8.62
CA ARG A 58 33.71 10.46 -8.10
C ARG A 58 32.27 10.70 -7.68
N MET A 59 31.29 10.25 -8.48
CA MET A 59 29.89 10.42 -8.14
C MET A 59 29.53 9.69 -6.84
N VAL A 60 29.87 8.40 -6.71
CA VAL A 60 29.53 7.65 -5.48
C VAL A 60 30.21 8.24 -4.24
N GLN A 61 31.43 8.76 -4.36
CA GLN A 61 32.09 9.49 -3.28
C GLN A 61 31.39 10.80 -2.92
N LYS A 62 30.95 11.54 -3.93
CA LYS A 62 30.16 12.77 -3.77
C LYS A 62 28.80 12.51 -3.11
N LEU A 63 28.22 11.34 -3.32
CA LEU A 63 26.99 10.88 -2.64
C LEU A 63 27.24 10.42 -1.18
N GLY A 64 28.49 10.38 -0.73
CA GLY A 64 28.86 10.04 0.65
C GLY A 64 29.29 8.59 0.88
N TYR A 65 29.42 7.79 -0.18
CA TYR A 65 29.95 6.42 -0.08
C TYR A 65 31.48 6.43 -0.17
N LYS A 66 32.17 5.56 0.57
CA LYS A 66 33.64 5.40 0.55
C LYS A 66 34.17 4.99 -0.82
N GLY A 67 33.33 4.33 -1.61
CA GLY A 67 33.63 3.93 -2.98
C GLY A 67 32.52 3.06 -3.57
N TYR A 68 32.74 2.59 -4.80
CA TYR A 68 31.73 1.84 -5.56
C TYR A 68 31.30 0.53 -4.88
N ALA A 69 32.21 -0.16 -4.18
CA ALA A 69 31.88 -1.39 -3.46
C ALA A 69 30.87 -1.17 -2.32
N GLU A 70 31.01 -0.07 -1.55
CA GLU A 70 30.05 0.26 -0.49
C GLU A 70 28.70 0.69 -1.09
N PHE A 71 28.73 1.47 -2.17
CA PHE A 71 27.52 1.82 -2.93
C PHE A 71 26.78 0.57 -3.44
N GLN A 72 27.49 -0.37 -4.05
CA GLN A 72 26.95 -1.62 -4.58
C GLN A 72 26.39 -2.51 -3.46
N ALA A 73 27.04 -2.55 -2.28
CA ALA A 73 26.53 -3.28 -1.13
C ALA A 73 25.17 -2.75 -0.64
N HIS A 74 24.96 -1.42 -0.67
CA HIS A 74 23.65 -0.83 -0.35
C HIS A 74 22.60 -1.22 -1.38
N LEU A 75 22.92 -1.21 -2.68
CA LEU A 75 22.00 -1.67 -3.73
C LEU A 75 21.62 -3.15 -3.58
N HIS A 76 22.59 -4.01 -3.24
CA HIS A 76 22.30 -5.42 -2.96
C HIS A 76 21.35 -5.58 -1.78
N HIS A 77 21.59 -4.87 -0.68
CA HIS A 77 20.70 -4.90 0.49
C HIS A 77 19.28 -4.43 0.15
N GLU A 78 19.13 -3.40 -0.67
CA GLU A 78 17.81 -2.92 -1.11
C GLU A 78 17.10 -3.90 -2.04
N LEU A 79 17.82 -4.53 -2.97
CA LEU A 79 17.26 -5.60 -3.80
C LEU A 79 16.80 -6.79 -2.94
N GLU A 80 17.61 -7.20 -1.96
CA GLU A 80 17.24 -8.26 -1.01
C GLU A 80 16.00 -7.88 -0.20
N ALA A 81 15.91 -6.64 0.29
CA ALA A 81 14.74 -6.16 1.02
C ALA A 81 13.47 -6.15 0.16
N THR A 82 13.59 -5.84 -1.14
CA THR A 82 12.48 -5.86 -2.11
C THR A 82 11.99 -7.28 -2.39
N LEU A 83 12.92 -8.24 -2.46
CA LEU A 83 12.63 -9.64 -2.79
C LEU A 83 12.40 -10.54 -1.56
N SER A 84 12.64 -10.03 -0.35
CA SER A 84 12.66 -10.81 0.89
C SER A 84 11.41 -11.65 1.06
N ASN A 85 11.60 -12.97 1.26
CA ASN A 85 10.54 -13.92 1.53
C ASN A 85 9.92 -13.62 2.93
N PRO A 86 8.58 -13.64 3.07
CA PRO A 86 7.89 -13.58 4.36
C PRO A 86 8.52 -14.44 5.48
N ILE A 87 9.00 -15.64 5.16
CA ILE A 87 9.67 -16.53 6.13
C ILE A 87 10.98 -15.91 6.65
N ALA A 88 11.86 -15.47 5.75
CA ALA A 88 13.12 -14.84 6.12
C ALA A 88 12.91 -13.55 6.93
N LYS A 89 11.87 -12.78 6.57
CA LYS A 89 11.47 -11.58 7.33
C LYS A 89 11.04 -11.93 8.75
N HIS A 90 10.18 -12.94 8.90
CA HIS A 90 9.75 -13.41 10.21
C HIS A 90 10.95 -13.86 11.06
N ASP A 91 11.84 -14.67 10.51
CA ASP A 91 12.98 -15.23 11.25
C ASP A 91 13.95 -14.13 11.71
N ARG A 92 14.24 -13.15 10.85
CA ARG A 92 15.05 -11.98 11.22
C ARG A 92 14.46 -11.22 12.42
N TRP A 93 13.14 -11.03 12.45
CA TRP A 93 12.47 -10.36 13.55
C TRP A 93 12.39 -11.22 14.81
N ALA A 94 12.19 -12.54 14.66
CA ALA A 94 12.15 -13.49 15.77
C ALA A 94 13.51 -13.59 16.48
N SER A 95 14.62 -13.65 15.74
CA SER A 95 15.97 -13.74 16.31
C SER A 95 16.43 -12.49 17.05
N ASN A 96 15.91 -11.31 16.67
CA ASN A 96 16.29 -10.02 17.25
C ASN A 96 15.24 -9.48 18.22
N ALA A 97 14.29 -10.31 18.64
CA ALA A 97 13.09 -9.85 19.33
C ALA A 97 13.42 -9.44 20.79
N PRO A 98 13.31 -8.15 21.18
CA PRO A 98 13.48 -7.76 22.58
C PRO A 98 12.40 -8.41 23.45
N GLY A 99 12.66 -8.60 24.76
CA GLY A 99 11.76 -9.27 25.70
C GLY A 99 10.39 -8.61 25.94
N THR A 100 10.07 -7.53 25.24
CA THR A 100 8.79 -6.82 25.27
C THR A 100 7.71 -7.54 24.47
N HIS A 101 6.45 -7.39 24.87
CA HIS A 101 5.28 -7.98 24.19
C HIS A 101 5.18 -7.57 22.71
N ILE A 102 4.71 -8.47 21.83
CA ILE A 102 4.62 -8.24 20.37
C ILE A 102 3.79 -7.00 20.00
N LEU A 103 2.70 -6.74 20.72
CA LEU A 103 1.87 -5.55 20.51
C LEU A 103 2.68 -4.25 20.62
N ASN A 104 3.54 -4.14 21.63
CA ASN A 104 4.35 -2.94 21.87
C ASN A 104 5.41 -2.79 20.78
N ARG A 105 6.08 -3.89 20.41
CA ARG A 105 7.09 -3.89 19.33
C ARG A 105 6.48 -3.49 17.98
N PHE A 106 5.29 -4.01 17.68
CA PHE A 106 4.58 -3.68 16.45
C PHE A 106 4.15 -2.21 16.45
N ALA A 107 3.58 -1.72 17.56
CA ALA A 107 3.20 -0.32 17.71
C ALA A 107 4.40 0.63 17.56
N GLU A 108 5.53 0.32 18.20
CA GLU A 108 6.77 1.09 18.07
C GLU A 108 7.29 1.12 16.63
N ALA A 109 7.30 -0.02 15.94
CA ALA A 109 7.70 -0.09 14.53
C ALA A 109 6.79 0.77 13.65
N VAL A 110 5.46 0.64 13.78
CA VAL A 110 4.50 1.44 12.99
C VAL A 110 4.59 2.93 13.31
N MET A 111 4.76 3.31 14.57
CA MET A 111 4.98 4.73 14.95
C MET A 111 6.30 5.28 14.39
N ASN A 112 7.34 4.45 14.29
CA ASN A 112 8.59 4.85 13.65
C ASN A 112 8.41 5.03 12.15
N ASN A 113 7.74 4.10 11.47
CA ASN A 113 7.40 4.23 10.04
C ASN A 113 6.62 5.52 9.78
N MET A 114 5.59 5.78 10.59
CA MET A 114 4.79 7.01 10.49
C MET A 114 5.66 8.27 10.61
N ARG A 115 6.54 8.32 11.62
CA ARG A 115 7.45 9.47 11.83
C ARG A 115 8.42 9.64 10.65
N GLN A 116 8.96 8.55 10.12
CA GLN A 116 9.89 8.58 9.00
C GLN A 116 9.21 9.04 7.72
N THR A 117 8.07 8.43 7.38
CA THR A 117 7.26 8.80 6.22
C THR A 117 6.83 10.27 6.28
N LEU A 118 6.30 10.76 7.41
CA LEU A 118 5.92 12.17 7.58
C LEU A 118 7.11 13.13 7.49
N SER A 119 8.29 12.72 7.92
CA SER A 119 9.50 13.56 7.81
C SER A 119 10.03 13.67 6.38
N ALA A 120 9.72 12.68 5.53
CA ALA A 120 10.14 12.63 4.14
C ALA A 120 9.08 13.18 3.16
N LEU A 121 7.80 13.17 3.57
CA LEU A 121 6.70 13.62 2.74
C LEU A 121 6.68 15.14 2.61
N ASP A 122 6.79 15.63 1.38
CA ASP A 122 6.64 17.05 1.06
C ASP A 122 5.14 17.44 1.05
N PRO A 123 4.71 18.39 1.92
CA PRO A 123 3.34 18.89 1.92
C PRO A 123 2.88 19.46 0.58
N GLN A 124 3.77 20.06 -0.22
CA GLN A 124 3.36 20.62 -1.52
C GLN A 124 2.98 19.52 -2.52
N SER A 125 3.72 18.40 -2.51
CA SER A 125 3.38 17.21 -3.29
C SER A 125 2.03 16.62 -2.84
N PHE A 126 1.79 16.54 -1.53
CA PHE A 126 0.51 16.10 -0.98
C PHE A 126 -0.65 16.99 -1.45
N ASP A 127 -0.50 18.32 -1.34
CA ASP A 127 -1.50 19.28 -1.77
C ASP A 127 -1.74 19.21 -3.29
N GLY A 128 -0.69 18.93 -4.06
CA GLY A 128 -0.79 18.70 -5.51
C GLY A 128 -1.67 17.51 -5.86
N ALA A 129 -1.42 16.36 -5.22
CA ALA A 129 -2.24 15.17 -5.38
C ALA A 129 -3.71 15.43 -4.96
N ALA A 130 -3.93 16.09 -3.83
CA ALA A 130 -5.26 16.45 -3.36
C ALA A 130 -6.01 17.32 -4.38
N ARG A 131 -5.36 18.35 -4.95
CA ARG A 131 -5.95 19.20 -6.01
C ARG A 131 -6.37 18.41 -7.24
N LEU A 132 -5.55 17.46 -7.69
CA LEU A 132 -5.90 16.61 -8.84
C LEU A 132 -7.12 15.75 -8.54
N LEU A 133 -7.19 15.15 -7.35
CA LEU A 133 -8.29 14.29 -6.92
C LEU A 133 -9.60 15.07 -6.70
N SER A 134 -9.51 16.31 -6.22
CA SER A 134 -10.65 17.21 -5.99
C SER A 134 -11.28 17.77 -7.27
N ASP A 135 -10.56 17.82 -8.39
CA ASP A 135 -11.09 18.35 -9.64
C ASP A 135 -12.17 17.40 -10.21
N ARG A 136 -13.43 17.78 -10.00
CA ARG A 136 -14.62 17.02 -10.40
C ARG A 136 -14.75 16.82 -11.92
N LYS A 137 -13.98 17.55 -12.74
CA LYS A 137 -14.00 17.38 -14.20
C LYS A 137 -13.26 16.11 -14.64
N ARG A 138 -12.23 15.72 -13.89
CA ARG A 138 -11.33 14.58 -14.18
C ARG A 138 -11.92 13.27 -13.68
N SER A 139 -11.82 12.19 -14.44
CA SER A 139 -12.09 10.86 -13.91
C SER A 139 -10.94 10.40 -13.02
N VAL A 140 -11.25 9.62 -11.96
CA VAL A 140 -10.24 9.02 -11.07
C VAL A 140 -10.40 7.51 -11.09
N TYR A 141 -9.33 6.82 -11.45
CA TYR A 141 -9.25 5.38 -11.51
C TYR A 141 -8.37 4.87 -10.37
N PHE A 142 -8.78 3.81 -9.70
CA PHE A 142 -8.03 3.20 -8.59
C PHE A 142 -7.62 1.78 -8.97
N VAL A 143 -6.35 1.44 -8.76
CA VAL A 143 -5.83 0.09 -8.99
C VAL A 143 -4.78 -0.25 -7.95
N GLY A 144 -4.73 -1.52 -7.54
CA GLY A 144 -3.71 -2.04 -6.64
C GLY A 144 -3.40 -3.49 -6.99
N GLY A 145 -2.20 -3.93 -6.61
CA GLY A 145 -1.77 -5.32 -6.79
C GLY A 145 -2.52 -6.28 -5.86
N ARG A 146 -2.05 -7.52 -5.78
CA ARG A 146 -2.75 -8.61 -5.06
C ARG A 146 -3.16 -8.29 -3.61
N ILE A 147 -2.33 -7.58 -2.85
CA ILE A 147 -2.63 -7.19 -1.44
C ILE A 147 -3.16 -5.76 -1.38
N THR A 148 -2.56 -4.85 -2.16
CA THR A 148 -2.87 -3.43 -2.13
C THR A 148 -4.16 -3.06 -2.86
N GLY A 149 -4.77 -3.99 -3.60
CA GLY A 149 -6.12 -3.84 -4.16
C GLY A 149 -7.16 -3.51 -3.11
N ALA A 150 -7.00 -3.99 -1.87
CA ALA A 150 -7.88 -3.62 -0.75
C ALA A 150 -7.78 -2.14 -0.37
N LEU A 151 -6.59 -1.52 -0.48
CA LEU A 151 -6.40 -0.09 -0.24
C LEU A 151 -6.99 0.75 -1.39
N ALA A 152 -6.84 0.28 -2.63
CA ALA A 152 -7.48 0.89 -3.79
C ALA A 152 -9.02 0.86 -3.67
N GLU A 153 -9.59 -0.27 -3.25
CA GLU A 153 -11.02 -0.42 -2.98
C GLU A 153 -11.49 0.47 -1.81
N TYR A 154 -10.71 0.54 -0.72
CA TYR A 154 -11.02 1.43 0.40
C TYR A 154 -11.06 2.91 -0.03
N PHE A 155 -10.07 3.34 -0.80
CA PHE A 155 -10.00 4.72 -1.29
C PHE A 155 -11.16 5.01 -2.25
N PHE A 156 -11.39 4.12 -3.22
CA PHE A 156 -12.53 4.21 -4.13
C PHE A 156 -13.87 4.30 -3.38
N THR A 157 -14.06 3.48 -2.33
CA THR A 157 -15.30 3.41 -1.57
C THR A 157 -15.70 4.76 -0.96
N HIS A 158 -14.72 5.52 -0.48
CA HIS A 158 -14.95 6.88 0.02
C HIS A 158 -15.12 7.88 -1.12
N MET A 159 -14.26 7.80 -2.14
CA MET A 159 -14.23 8.76 -3.24
C MET A 159 -15.51 8.75 -4.09
N GLN A 160 -16.15 7.59 -4.29
CA GLN A 160 -17.44 7.50 -5.01
C GLN A 160 -18.59 8.21 -4.29
N VAL A 161 -18.53 8.30 -2.95
CA VAL A 161 -19.49 9.09 -2.17
C VAL A 161 -19.16 10.57 -2.32
N ILE A 162 -17.89 10.93 -2.14
CA ILE A 162 -17.41 12.32 -2.17
C ILE A 162 -17.69 12.99 -3.52
N ARG A 163 -17.47 12.30 -4.64
CA ARG A 163 -17.59 12.89 -5.97
C ARG A 163 -17.94 11.88 -7.08
N PRO A 164 -18.49 12.33 -8.22
CA PRO A 164 -18.70 11.48 -9.38
C PRO A 164 -17.39 11.25 -10.16
N LYS A 165 -17.47 10.38 -11.17
CA LYS A 165 -16.38 10.00 -12.09
C LYS A 165 -15.21 9.28 -11.39
N THR A 166 -15.54 8.35 -10.51
CA THR A 166 -14.58 7.46 -9.86
C THR A 166 -14.80 6.04 -10.32
N ALA A 167 -13.75 5.27 -10.56
CA ALA A 167 -13.85 3.86 -10.95
C ALA A 167 -12.76 3.01 -10.29
N LEU A 168 -13.15 1.88 -9.72
CA LEU A 168 -12.21 0.84 -9.30
C LEU A 168 -11.89 -0.05 -10.50
N MET A 169 -10.60 -0.20 -10.81
CA MET A 169 -10.14 -1.10 -11.87
C MET A 169 -10.19 -2.55 -11.39
N SER A 170 -10.47 -3.48 -12.31
CA SER A 170 -10.49 -4.90 -11.99
C SER A 170 -9.11 -5.39 -11.55
N SER A 171 -9.06 -6.35 -10.62
CA SER A 171 -7.85 -7.11 -10.32
C SER A 171 -7.40 -8.02 -11.48
N ASN A 172 -8.28 -8.27 -12.46
CA ASN A 172 -7.93 -8.98 -13.68
C ASN A 172 -7.31 -8.01 -14.70
N THR A 173 -6.01 -8.17 -14.96
CA THR A 173 -5.22 -7.30 -15.84
C THR A 173 -5.73 -7.28 -17.29
N SER A 174 -6.38 -8.36 -17.75
CA SER A 174 -6.98 -8.41 -19.10
C SER A 174 -8.10 -7.39 -19.34
N ALA A 175 -8.71 -6.85 -18.27
CA ALA A 175 -9.73 -5.81 -18.37
C ALA A 175 -9.13 -4.38 -18.47
N TRP A 176 -7.85 -4.19 -18.13
CA TRP A 176 -7.24 -2.86 -18.04
C TRP A 176 -7.23 -2.08 -19.36
N PRO A 177 -6.99 -2.70 -20.54
CA PRO A 177 -7.03 -1.96 -21.80
C PRO A 177 -8.37 -1.25 -22.06
N GLN A 178 -9.49 -1.83 -21.62
CA GLN A 178 -10.81 -1.20 -21.76
C GLN A 178 -10.98 0.01 -20.84
N ASN A 179 -10.36 -0.01 -19.66
CA ASN A 179 -10.35 1.15 -18.76
C ASN A 179 -9.49 2.27 -19.35
N VAL A 180 -8.28 1.92 -19.81
CA VAL A 180 -7.35 2.87 -20.44
C VAL A 180 -7.96 3.52 -21.69
N LEU A 181 -8.70 2.76 -22.51
CA LEU A 181 -9.44 3.28 -23.65
C LEU A 181 -10.40 4.43 -23.28
N ASN A 182 -10.94 4.42 -22.07
CA ASN A 182 -11.88 5.43 -21.58
C ASN A 182 -11.22 6.59 -20.83
N MET A 183 -9.91 6.52 -20.57
CA MET A 183 -9.17 7.59 -19.90
C MET A 183 -8.93 8.76 -20.86
N SER A 184 -9.07 9.98 -20.36
CA SER A 184 -8.75 11.20 -21.09
C SER A 184 -7.51 11.89 -20.52
N ALA A 185 -6.83 12.71 -21.32
CA ALA A 185 -5.72 13.53 -20.84
C ALA A 185 -6.16 14.39 -19.65
N GLY A 186 -5.37 14.37 -18.57
CA GLY A 186 -5.66 15.04 -17.31
C GLY A 186 -6.50 14.23 -16.31
N ASP A 187 -7.09 13.09 -16.71
CA ASP A 187 -7.66 12.13 -15.76
C ASP A 187 -6.58 11.59 -14.82
N VAL A 188 -6.98 11.00 -13.70
CA VAL A 188 -6.06 10.56 -12.65
C VAL A 188 -6.10 9.05 -12.50
N LEU A 189 -4.95 8.41 -12.51
CA LEU A 189 -4.77 7.00 -12.16
C LEU A 189 -4.02 6.89 -10.82
N VAL A 190 -4.71 6.38 -9.80
CA VAL A 190 -4.16 6.10 -8.48
C VAL A 190 -3.71 4.63 -8.45
N ILE A 191 -2.41 4.42 -8.29
CA ILE A 191 -1.78 3.10 -8.29
C ILE A 191 -1.22 2.80 -6.90
N PHE A 192 -1.54 1.63 -6.37
CA PHE A 192 -0.88 1.09 -5.19
C PHE A 192 0.03 -0.08 -5.57
N ASP A 193 1.33 0.20 -5.67
CA ASP A 193 2.34 -0.78 -6.03
C ASP A 193 3.45 -0.85 -4.98
N ILE A 194 3.36 -1.87 -4.13
CA ILE A 194 4.18 -2.05 -2.92
C ILE A 194 4.76 -3.45 -2.94
N ARG A 195 6.10 -3.52 -2.84
CA ARG A 195 7.02 -4.67 -2.68
C ARG A 195 6.62 -5.92 -3.45
N ARG A 196 7.53 -6.37 -4.33
CA ARG A 196 7.26 -7.39 -5.38
C ARG A 196 6.39 -6.80 -6.49
N TYR A 197 6.89 -5.70 -7.05
CA TYR A 197 6.24 -4.93 -8.09
C TYR A 197 5.86 -5.81 -9.29
N GLU A 198 4.61 -5.66 -9.75
CA GLU A 198 4.06 -6.43 -10.86
C GLU A 198 4.38 -5.72 -12.18
N ALA A 199 5.01 -6.40 -13.15
CA ALA A 199 5.41 -5.78 -14.42
C ALA A 199 4.24 -5.18 -15.21
N ASP A 200 3.05 -5.76 -15.06
CA ASP A 200 1.82 -5.24 -15.66
C ASP A 200 1.47 -3.84 -15.12
N MET A 201 1.77 -3.52 -13.86
CA MET A 201 1.51 -2.20 -13.28
C MET A 201 2.38 -1.11 -13.91
N GLU A 202 3.65 -1.43 -14.16
CA GLU A 202 4.56 -0.52 -14.86
C GLU A 202 4.07 -0.27 -16.29
N THR A 203 3.69 -1.33 -17.00
CA THR A 203 3.15 -1.22 -18.36
C THR A 203 1.86 -0.39 -18.39
N LEU A 204 0.95 -0.60 -17.43
CA LEU A 204 -0.27 0.19 -17.28
C LEU A 204 0.05 1.68 -17.07
N ALA A 205 0.99 1.98 -16.17
CA ALA A 205 1.41 3.34 -15.88
C ALA A 205 2.04 4.02 -17.10
N GLU A 206 2.90 3.32 -17.84
CA GLU A 206 3.51 3.82 -19.06
C GLU A 206 2.46 4.21 -20.10
N VAL A 207 1.53 3.29 -20.40
CA VAL A 207 0.49 3.52 -21.42
C VAL A 207 -0.46 4.65 -21.00
N ALA A 208 -0.89 4.67 -19.74
CA ALA A 208 -1.74 5.74 -19.23
C ALA A 208 -1.04 7.10 -19.31
N ARG A 209 0.24 7.17 -18.91
CA ARG A 209 1.04 8.40 -18.97
C ARG A 209 1.22 8.89 -20.41
N ALA A 210 1.44 7.98 -21.36
CA ALA A 210 1.52 8.32 -22.78
C ALA A 210 0.20 8.94 -23.31
N GLY A 211 -0.95 8.56 -22.74
CA GLY A 211 -2.26 9.16 -22.99
C GLY A 211 -2.51 10.51 -22.28
N GLY A 212 -1.55 11.01 -21.50
CA GLY A 212 -1.67 12.27 -20.75
C GLY A 212 -2.40 12.13 -19.41
N VAL A 213 -2.57 10.91 -18.89
CA VAL A 213 -3.15 10.66 -17.56
C VAL A 213 -2.13 11.03 -16.48
N GLU A 214 -2.60 11.70 -15.43
CA GLU A 214 -1.82 12.01 -14.24
C GLU A 214 -1.76 10.79 -13.32
N ILE A 215 -0.56 10.42 -12.88
CA ILE A 215 -0.37 9.22 -12.05
C ILE A 215 -0.02 9.63 -10.62
N ILE A 216 -0.81 9.11 -9.67
CA ILE A 216 -0.55 9.18 -8.23
C ILE A 216 -0.17 7.78 -7.76
N LEU A 217 1.07 7.60 -7.34
CA LEU A 217 1.61 6.32 -6.89
C LEU A 217 1.72 6.28 -5.37
N PHE A 218 1.23 5.21 -4.76
CA PHE A 218 1.57 4.78 -3.41
C PHE A 218 2.53 3.59 -3.51
N THR A 219 3.72 3.73 -2.94
CA THR A 219 4.76 2.71 -3.01
C THR A 219 5.59 2.71 -1.72
N ASP A 220 6.49 1.75 -1.59
CA ASP A 220 7.43 1.65 -0.47
C ASP A 220 8.74 2.41 -0.75
N PRO A 221 9.71 2.44 0.19
CA PRO A 221 10.94 3.20 0.02
C PRO A 221 11.82 2.69 -1.14
N TRP A 222 11.74 1.41 -1.52
CA TRP A 222 12.61 0.80 -2.54
C TRP A 222 12.27 1.23 -3.97
N SER A 223 11.22 2.05 -4.14
CA SER A 223 10.82 2.72 -5.37
C SER A 223 10.40 1.78 -6.50
N SER A 224 9.11 1.51 -6.59
CA SER A 224 8.48 0.84 -7.74
C SER A 224 8.92 1.44 -9.08
N PRO A 225 9.11 0.62 -10.14
CA PRO A 225 9.32 1.10 -11.51
C PRO A 225 8.23 2.09 -11.98
N VAL A 226 7.01 2.00 -11.45
CA VAL A 226 5.91 2.93 -11.74
C VAL A 226 6.28 4.38 -11.38
N ALA A 227 7.21 4.58 -10.43
CA ALA A 227 7.61 5.91 -9.97
C ALA A 227 8.15 6.81 -11.09
N LYS A 228 8.68 6.26 -12.19
CA LYS A 228 9.16 7.03 -13.35
C LYS A 228 8.03 7.68 -14.16
N HIS A 229 6.81 7.17 -14.03
CA HIS A 229 5.62 7.68 -14.72
C HIS A 229 4.72 8.53 -13.80
N ALA A 230 4.99 8.51 -12.49
CA ALA A 230 4.19 9.18 -11.46
C ALA A 230 4.44 10.68 -11.41
N SER A 231 3.36 11.47 -11.42
CA SER A 231 3.42 12.91 -11.12
C SER A 231 3.54 13.16 -9.61
N HIS A 232 2.90 12.32 -8.80
CA HIS A 232 3.01 12.32 -7.34
C HIS A 232 3.32 10.92 -6.85
N CYS A 233 4.34 10.78 -6.01
CA CYS A 233 4.78 9.50 -5.46
C CYS A 233 4.83 9.58 -3.93
N PHE A 234 3.94 8.85 -3.27
CA PHE A 234 3.91 8.67 -1.83
C PHE A 234 4.71 7.41 -1.46
N ARG A 235 5.98 7.62 -1.06
CA ARG A 235 6.83 6.56 -0.50
C ARG A 235 6.54 6.42 0.98
N VAL A 236 6.00 5.27 1.39
CA VAL A 236 5.60 5.01 2.77
C VAL A 236 6.37 3.84 3.36
N ASP A 237 6.83 3.97 4.60
CA ASP A 237 7.54 2.91 5.31
C ASP A 237 6.58 1.80 5.74
N ILE A 238 6.85 0.57 5.30
CA ILE A 238 5.93 -0.56 5.47
C ILE A 238 6.45 -1.65 6.41
N GLU A 239 7.72 -1.58 6.85
CA GLU A 239 8.33 -2.68 7.60
C GLU A 239 7.73 -2.80 9.00
N ALA A 240 7.44 -4.03 9.41
CA ALA A 240 6.91 -4.34 10.74
C ALA A 240 7.47 -5.69 11.21
N PRO A 241 7.47 -5.97 12.53
CA PRO A 241 7.94 -7.23 13.11
C PRO A 241 6.96 -8.38 12.82
N SER A 242 6.84 -8.71 11.54
CA SER A 242 5.88 -9.66 10.96
C SER A 242 6.41 -10.19 9.63
N ALA A 243 5.95 -11.37 9.23
CA ALA A 243 6.13 -11.90 7.89
C ALA A 243 5.51 -10.99 6.82
N TRP A 244 4.51 -10.20 7.20
CA TRP A 244 3.79 -9.26 6.34
C TRP A 244 4.18 -7.81 6.62
N ASP A 245 4.03 -6.98 5.60
CA ASP A 245 4.20 -5.54 5.70
C ASP A 245 2.96 -4.88 6.31
N SER A 246 3.17 -3.73 6.95
CA SER A 246 2.12 -2.94 7.56
C SER A 246 1.60 -1.89 6.59
N SER A 247 0.31 -1.96 6.28
CA SER A 247 -0.38 -0.95 5.47
C SER A 247 -0.87 0.25 6.29
N VAL A 248 -0.58 0.32 7.59
CA VAL A 248 -1.12 1.38 8.47
C VAL A 248 -0.72 2.78 8.00
N VAL A 249 0.54 2.97 7.64
CA VAL A 249 1.03 4.28 7.19
C VAL A 249 0.49 4.61 5.79
N THR A 250 0.37 3.61 4.91
CA THR A 250 -0.29 3.80 3.60
C THR A 250 -1.74 4.24 3.77
N LEU A 251 -2.49 3.57 4.64
CA LEU A 251 -3.88 3.90 4.95
C LEU A 251 -4.00 5.29 5.55
N PHE A 252 -3.09 5.68 6.44
CA PHE A 252 -3.06 7.03 6.99
C PHE A 252 -2.96 8.11 5.90
N VAL A 253 -2.04 7.95 4.92
CA VAL A 253 -1.91 8.93 3.82
C VAL A 253 -3.17 8.94 2.94
N VAL A 254 -3.78 7.77 2.70
CA VAL A 254 -5.05 7.67 1.98
C VAL A 254 -6.16 8.41 2.71
N GLU A 255 -6.32 8.22 4.01
CA GLU A 255 -7.33 8.88 4.84
C GLU A 255 -7.11 10.40 4.89
N ALA A 256 -5.85 10.84 4.99
CA ALA A 256 -5.52 12.26 4.92
C ALA A 256 -5.90 12.87 3.56
N LEU A 257 -5.68 12.15 2.45
CA LEU A 257 -6.11 12.61 1.12
C LEU A 257 -7.63 12.62 0.96
N ILE A 258 -8.32 11.61 1.51
CA ILE A 258 -9.79 11.59 1.56
C ILE A 258 -10.30 12.84 2.28
N GLU A 259 -9.73 13.16 3.45
CA GLU A 259 -10.09 14.37 4.20
C GLU A 259 -9.81 15.66 3.42
N ALA A 260 -8.63 15.77 2.81
CA ALA A 260 -8.27 16.95 2.01
C ALA A 260 -9.22 17.14 0.82
N VAL A 261 -9.61 16.05 0.15
CA VAL A 261 -10.55 16.11 -0.98
C VAL A 261 -11.95 16.48 -0.51
N GLN A 262 -12.48 15.82 0.53
CA GLN A 262 -13.85 16.07 0.98
C GLN A 262 -14.02 17.50 1.55
N SER A 263 -13.03 17.99 2.30
CA SER A 263 -13.06 19.33 2.90
C SER A 263 -12.98 20.43 1.85
N SER A 264 -12.27 20.21 0.74
CA SER A 264 -12.15 21.17 -0.36
C SER A 264 -13.46 21.41 -1.14
N ALA A 265 -14.43 20.49 -1.06
CA ALA A 265 -15.73 20.56 -1.73
C ALA A 265 -16.84 20.02 -0.81
N TRP A 266 -16.87 20.54 0.42
CA TRP A 266 -17.74 20.01 1.48
C TRP A 266 -19.22 20.16 1.16
N ASP A 267 -19.66 21.28 0.60
CA ASP A 267 -21.08 21.50 0.32
C ASP A 267 -21.63 20.48 -0.69
N GLU A 268 -20.90 20.21 -1.78
CA GLU A 268 -21.28 19.21 -2.76
C GLU A 268 -21.12 17.78 -2.23
N THR A 269 -20.14 17.54 -1.36
CA THR A 269 -19.96 16.24 -0.70
C THR A 269 -21.13 15.94 0.24
N ARG A 270 -21.53 16.92 1.05
CA ARG A 270 -22.68 16.85 1.95
C ARG A 270 -23.97 16.57 1.17
N GLU A 271 -24.19 17.25 0.05
CA GLU A 271 -25.37 17.01 -0.79
C GLU A 271 -25.42 15.57 -1.33
N ARG A 272 -24.28 15.04 -1.77
CA ARG A 272 -24.18 13.64 -2.23
C ARG A 272 -24.40 12.64 -1.11
N MET A 273 -23.86 12.90 0.08
CA MET A 273 -24.09 12.06 1.27
C MET A 273 -25.57 12.03 1.65
N ASN A 274 -26.24 13.18 1.71
CA ASN A 274 -27.67 13.25 1.98
C ASN A 274 -28.49 12.49 0.91
N THR A 275 -28.12 12.63 -0.37
CA THR A 275 -28.75 11.89 -1.47
C THR A 275 -28.57 10.38 -1.30
N LEU A 276 -27.37 9.94 -0.97
CA LEU A 276 -27.05 8.53 -0.74
C LEU A 276 -27.81 7.95 0.45
N GLU A 277 -27.94 8.70 1.54
CA GLU A 277 -28.74 8.31 2.71
C GLU A 277 -30.20 8.07 2.32
N GLY A 278 -30.81 9.01 1.57
CA GLY A 278 -32.16 8.85 1.04
C GLY A 278 -32.31 7.61 0.13
N LEU A 279 -31.29 7.30 -0.68
CA LEU A 279 -31.27 6.07 -1.49
C LEU A 279 -31.21 4.81 -0.63
N PHE A 280 -30.45 4.80 0.47
CA PHE A 280 -30.41 3.66 1.38
C PHE A 280 -31.72 3.46 2.13
N GLU A 281 -32.41 4.53 2.52
CA GLU A 281 -33.75 4.44 3.10
C GLU A 281 -34.75 3.86 2.11
N GLN A 282 -34.71 4.29 0.84
CA GLN A 282 -35.51 3.69 -0.23
C GLN A 282 -35.16 2.22 -0.48
N ALA A 283 -33.87 1.87 -0.51
CA ALA A 283 -33.41 0.49 -0.65
C ALA A 283 -33.90 -0.41 0.50
N ARG A 284 -33.97 0.11 1.73
CA ARG A 284 -34.56 -0.58 2.88
C ARG A 284 -36.06 -0.83 2.69
N LEU A 285 -36.79 0.09 2.03
CA LEU A 285 -38.18 -0.12 1.63
C LEU A 285 -38.35 -1.26 0.60
N PHE A 286 -37.34 -1.50 -0.25
CA PHE A 286 -37.35 -2.64 -1.19
C PHE A 286 -36.91 -3.97 -0.58
N ARG A 287 -36.33 -3.96 0.62
CA ARG A 287 -36.02 -5.17 1.39
C ARG A 287 -37.30 -5.66 2.07
N LYS A 288 -38.24 -6.25 1.31
CA LYS A 288 -39.41 -6.95 1.88
C LYS A 288 -38.93 -7.82 3.05
N PRO A 289 -39.55 -7.74 4.25
CA PRO A 289 -39.33 -8.75 5.27
C PRO A 289 -39.67 -10.09 4.62
N ARG A 290 -38.72 -11.03 4.56
CA ARG A 290 -39.05 -12.42 4.23
C ARG A 290 -40.05 -12.86 5.30
N GLY A 291 -41.31 -12.92 4.94
CA GLY A 291 -42.39 -13.30 5.84
C GLY A 291 -42.06 -14.63 6.52
N GLN A 292 -42.13 -14.63 7.85
CA GLN A 292 -42.28 -15.85 8.62
C GLN A 292 -43.58 -16.53 8.17
N LYS A 293 -43.48 -17.48 7.23
CA LYS A 293 -44.57 -18.41 6.95
C LYS A 293 -44.54 -19.53 7.99
N THR A 294 -45.47 -19.43 8.94
CA THR A 294 -46.37 -20.51 9.36
C THR A 294 -45.75 -21.73 10.07
N ARG A 295 -45.89 -21.77 11.40
CA ARG A 295 -46.17 -23.01 12.14
C ARG A 295 -47.38 -22.79 13.06
N GLU A 296 -48.54 -22.65 12.45
CA GLU A 296 -49.81 -22.98 13.08
C GLU A 296 -50.54 -23.93 12.15
N ARG A 297 -50.37 -25.23 12.39
CA ARG A 297 -51.29 -26.26 11.91
C ARG A 297 -51.33 -27.40 12.94
N GLY A 298 -52.41 -27.39 13.71
CA GLY A 298 -53.14 -28.59 14.09
C GLY A 298 -52.52 -29.47 15.17
N GLU A 299 -52.69 -29.08 16.43
CA GLU A 299 -52.69 -30.03 17.54
C GLU A 299 -54.15 -30.34 17.89
N GLN A 300 -54.69 -31.42 17.30
CA GLN A 300 -55.84 -32.13 17.83
C GLN A 300 -55.80 -33.60 17.40
N ALA A 301 -55.65 -34.45 18.42
CA ALA A 301 -56.01 -35.86 18.52
C ALA A 301 -55.22 -36.91 17.71
N ARG A 302 -54.44 -37.72 18.43
CA ARG A 302 -54.60 -39.19 18.54
C ARG A 302 -53.67 -39.82 19.60
N THR A 303 -54.29 -40.19 20.72
CA THR A 303 -54.14 -41.44 21.52
C THR A 303 -52.82 -42.25 21.47
N LYS A 304 -52.24 -42.46 22.68
CA LYS A 304 -51.33 -43.57 23.14
C LYS A 304 -51.91 -44.98 22.85
N PRO A 305 -51.19 -46.13 23.02
CA PRO A 305 -49.96 -46.44 23.81
C PRO A 305 -48.89 -47.25 23.00
N ASP A 306 -47.66 -47.57 23.46
CA ASP A 306 -47.21 -48.56 24.47
C ASP A 306 -45.68 -48.43 24.73
N GLU A 307 -45.19 -49.17 25.74
CA GLU A 307 -43.95 -49.08 26.54
C GLU A 307 -42.75 -49.94 25.99
N PRO A 308 -41.65 -50.27 26.72
CA PRO A 308 -40.30 -49.61 26.77
C PRO A 308 -39.07 -50.49 26.37
N ALA A 309 -37.85 -49.91 26.36
CA ALA A 309 -36.55 -50.54 26.71
C ALA A 309 -35.43 -49.45 26.74
N ALA A 310 -34.74 -49.19 27.86
CA ALA A 310 -33.46 -49.79 28.32
C ALA A 310 -32.27 -49.47 27.35
N THR A 311 -31.10 -48.94 27.73
CA THR A 311 -30.17 -49.17 28.86
C THR A 311 -29.08 -48.09 28.93
N ASP A 312 -28.55 -47.81 30.13
CA ASP A 312 -27.13 -47.72 30.60
C ASP A 312 -26.05 -47.07 29.67
N ASP A 313 -24.98 -46.37 30.09
CA ASP A 313 -24.29 -46.26 31.38
C ASP A 313 -23.18 -45.16 31.31
N VAL A 314 -22.73 -44.70 32.49
CA VAL A 314 -21.42 -44.14 32.94
C VAL A 314 -20.57 -43.15 32.09
N ALA A 315 -20.20 -42.00 32.70
CA ALA A 315 -18.81 -41.51 32.92
C ALA A 315 -18.80 -40.01 33.32
N GLU A 316 -18.56 -39.67 34.60
CA GLU A 316 -17.26 -39.40 35.25
C GLU A 316 -16.63 -38.02 34.98
N GLY A 317 -16.48 -37.25 36.07
CA GLY A 317 -15.18 -36.70 36.46
C GLY A 317 -14.77 -35.33 35.96
N CYS A 318 -15.28 -34.26 36.60
CA CYS A 318 -14.75 -32.90 36.48
C CYS A 318 -13.84 -32.58 37.68
N GLN A 319 -12.57 -32.23 37.44
CA GLN A 319 -11.66 -31.60 38.41
C GLN A 319 -11.14 -30.26 37.85
N PRO A 320 -11.08 -29.18 38.64
CA PRO A 320 -10.52 -27.91 38.20
C PRO A 320 -9.06 -27.70 38.64
N ALA A 321 -8.32 -26.94 37.81
CA ALA A 321 -6.92 -26.53 37.99
C ALA A 321 -6.74 -25.34 38.98
N PRO A 322 -5.55 -25.12 39.57
CA PRO A 322 -5.35 -24.16 40.65
C PRO A 322 -4.96 -22.74 40.17
N SER A 323 -5.24 -21.79 41.05
CA SER A 323 -5.09 -20.35 40.92
C SER A 323 -3.68 -19.86 41.30
N HIS A 324 -3.09 -18.99 40.47
CA HIS A 324 -1.89 -18.22 40.81
C HIS A 324 -2.22 -16.76 41.14
N LYS A 325 -1.85 -16.36 42.36
CA LYS A 325 -1.93 -15.00 42.90
C LYS A 325 -0.76 -14.15 42.38
N TYR A 326 -1.07 -12.96 41.89
CA TYR A 326 -0.09 -11.89 41.66
C TYR A 326 0.18 -11.14 42.97
N HIS A 327 1.46 -10.95 43.30
CA HIS A 327 1.92 -9.99 44.30
C HIS A 327 2.49 -8.76 43.58
N VAL A 328 2.07 -7.58 44.02
CA VAL A 328 2.53 -6.27 43.55
C VAL A 328 3.62 -5.77 44.48
N SER A 329 4.74 -5.34 43.91
CA SER A 329 5.65 -4.32 44.44
C SER A 329 6.29 -3.62 43.25
#